data_AF-A0A919D541-F1
#
_entry.id   AF-A0A919D541-F1
#
_cell.length_a   1.000
_cell.length_b   1.000
_cell.length_c   1.000
_cell.angle_alpha   90.00
_cell.angle_beta   90.00
_cell.angle_gamma   90.00
#
_symmetry.space_group_name_H-M   'P 1'
#
loop_
_entity.id
_entity.type
_entity.pdbx_description
1 polymer ?
#
loop_
_entity_poly.entity_id
_entity_poly.type
_entity_poly.pdbx_seq_one_letter_code
_entity_poly.pdbx_strand_id
1 'polypeptide(L)'
;MSAYVQPAVLANMANLNRSWVTKAAQLGLVNPSALDGEDLIVVRVFAFVDQLVWPGRKRSRSEARAMEPWQSLAVNAAREAARDNATKLNSILWITPEGVEVTNEIGTHIAFVLEHQGSNFVAVPIGEWVSELPPNLETIFHWPRKLADTTITVHDTAIDVLAFSTISQQVTVFATSTKPLDDTSYGKVRQHAASEHPGSAVRIIERRANGAPSPWFELCDLPDGGLARRPLDYTSLLNEYGPQLKHLGRRPDRETT
;
A
#
# COMPACT_ATOMS: atom_id res chain seq x y z
N MET A 1 -14.79 -2.69 -12.98
CA MET A 1 -16.13 -2.60 -12.36
C MET A 1 -15.90 -2.56 -10.86
N SER A 2 -16.15 -1.41 -10.21
CA SER A 2 -16.00 -1.28 -8.75
C SER A 2 -17.07 -2.14 -8.07
N ALA A 3 -16.66 -3.07 -7.20
CA ALA A 3 -17.60 -3.90 -6.48
C ALA A 3 -18.29 -3.06 -5.41
N TYR A 4 -19.60 -2.86 -5.51
CA TYR A 4 -20.38 -2.15 -4.49
C TYR A 4 -20.16 -2.80 -3.13
N VAL A 5 -19.62 -2.03 -2.17
CA VAL A 5 -19.41 -2.52 -0.80
C VAL A 5 -20.57 -2.13 0.09
N GLN A 6 -21.10 -3.11 0.81
CA GLN A 6 -22.15 -2.86 1.79
C GLN A 6 -21.56 -2.13 3.02
N PRO A 7 -22.32 -1.22 3.66
CA PRO A 7 -21.84 -0.49 4.86
C PRO A 7 -21.29 -1.40 5.97
N ALA A 8 -21.91 -2.57 6.15
CA ALA A 8 -21.47 -3.58 7.11
C ALA A 8 -20.09 -4.17 6.78
N VAL A 9 -19.84 -4.40 5.49
CA VAL A 9 -18.57 -4.95 4.98
C VAL A 9 -17.49 -3.88 5.08
N LEU A 10 -17.79 -2.63 4.69
CA LEU A 10 -16.87 -1.50 4.84
C LEU A 10 -16.45 -1.31 6.30
N ALA A 11 -17.40 -1.35 7.25
CA ALA A 11 -17.11 -1.21 8.68
C ALA A 11 -16.16 -2.31 9.18
N ASN A 12 -16.43 -3.56 8.79
CA ASN A 12 -15.56 -4.69 9.16
C ASN A 12 -14.15 -4.53 8.57
N MET A 13 -14.03 -4.16 7.28
CA MET A 13 -12.74 -3.92 6.63
C MET A 13 -12.00 -2.71 7.22
N ALA A 14 -12.74 -1.70 7.67
CA ALA A 14 -12.18 -0.55 8.38
C ALA A 14 -11.79 -0.88 9.83
N ASN A 15 -12.10 -2.07 10.34
CA ASN A 15 -11.99 -2.46 11.74
C ASN A 15 -12.72 -1.50 12.70
N LEU A 16 -13.92 -1.07 12.30
CA LEU A 16 -14.75 -0.10 13.00
C LEU A 16 -16.17 -0.63 13.25
N ASN A 17 -16.84 -0.07 14.25
CA ASN A 17 -18.27 -0.28 14.43
C ASN A 17 -19.04 0.30 13.23
N ARG A 18 -20.09 -0.40 12.77
CA ARG A 18 -21.01 0.06 11.71
C ARG A 18 -21.59 1.44 11.97
N SER A 19 -21.73 1.84 13.24
CA SER A 19 -22.17 3.19 13.62
C SER A 19 -21.32 4.29 13.01
N TRP A 20 -20.02 4.06 12.77
CA TRP A 20 -19.13 5.03 12.14
C TRP A 20 -19.44 5.25 10.67
N VAL A 21 -19.75 4.19 9.93
CA VAL A 21 -20.18 4.30 8.52
C VAL A 21 -21.52 5.03 8.44
N THR A 22 -22.46 4.71 9.33
CA THR A 22 -23.75 5.42 9.40
C THR A 22 -23.56 6.90 9.70
N LYS A 23 -22.70 7.24 10.68
CA LYS A 23 -22.41 8.64 11.03
C LYS A 23 -21.73 9.38 9.88
N ALA A 24 -20.76 8.75 9.21
CA ALA A 24 -20.09 9.33 8.04
C ALA A 24 -21.08 9.61 6.89
N ALA A 25 -22.02 8.70 6.63
CA ALA A 25 -23.06 8.91 5.62
C ALA A 25 -24.03 10.04 6.00
N GLN A 26 -24.42 10.14 7.27
CA GLN A 26 -25.28 11.24 7.77
C GLN A 26 -24.61 12.61 7.66
N LEU A 27 -23.28 12.66 7.79
CA LEU A 27 -22.48 13.87 7.61
C LEU A 27 -22.12 14.13 6.13
N GLY A 28 -22.59 13.29 5.19
CA GLY A 28 -22.32 13.44 3.78
C GLY A 28 -20.87 13.14 3.37
N LEU A 29 -20.09 12.48 4.23
CA LEU A 29 -18.68 12.17 3.96
C LEU A 29 -18.53 11.00 2.98
N VAL A 30 -19.50 10.09 2.93
CA VAL A 30 -19.52 8.91 2.05
C VAL A 30 -20.92 8.71 1.47
N ASN A 31 -21.00 8.10 0.29
CA ASN A 31 -22.28 7.72 -0.31
C ASN A 31 -22.58 6.24 -0.02
N PRO A 32 -23.57 5.91 0.84
CA PRO A 32 -23.85 4.52 1.23
C PRO A 32 -24.30 3.63 0.06
N SER A 33 -24.73 4.23 -1.06
CA SER A 33 -25.15 3.52 -2.27
C SER A 33 -23.99 3.25 -3.25
N ALA A 34 -22.80 3.79 -2.99
CA ALA A 34 -21.66 3.73 -3.90
C ALA A 34 -20.33 3.69 -3.14
N LEU A 35 -20.24 2.85 -2.10
CA LEU A 35 -19.04 2.75 -1.27
C LEU A 35 -17.89 2.03 -2.01
N ASP A 36 -16.69 2.57 -1.85
CA ASP A 36 -15.44 2.04 -2.42
C ASP A 36 -14.27 2.06 -1.38
N GLY A 37 -13.04 1.86 -1.85
CA GLY A 37 -11.86 1.86 -0.98
C GLY A 37 -11.48 3.23 -0.43
N GLU A 38 -11.77 4.30 -1.17
CA GLU A 38 -11.53 5.65 -0.68
C GLU A 38 -12.43 5.92 0.53
N ASP A 39 -13.67 5.45 0.46
CA ASP A 39 -14.62 5.57 1.56
C ASP A 39 -14.17 4.77 2.79
N LEU A 40 -13.42 3.67 2.62
CA LEU A 40 -12.81 2.95 3.74
C LEU A 40 -11.79 3.86 4.47
N ILE A 41 -10.90 4.51 3.72
CA ILE A 41 -9.90 5.44 4.28
C ILE A 41 -10.57 6.64 4.95
N VAL A 42 -11.57 7.22 4.29
CA VAL A 42 -12.36 8.33 4.82
C VAL A 42 -13.03 7.97 6.13
N VAL A 43 -13.66 6.79 6.23
CA VAL A 43 -14.32 6.36 7.47
C VAL A 43 -13.30 6.09 8.58
N ARG A 44 -12.13 5.51 8.27
CA ARG A 44 -11.04 5.33 9.26
C ARG A 44 -10.56 6.67 9.81
N VAL A 45 -10.24 7.62 8.94
CA VAL A 45 -9.78 8.95 9.35
C VAL A 45 -10.87 9.69 10.10
N PHE A 46 -12.12 9.66 9.62
CA PHE A 46 -13.24 10.27 10.32
C PHE A 46 -13.41 9.73 11.74
N ALA A 47 -13.40 8.41 11.92
CA ALA A 47 -13.53 7.79 13.24
C ALA A 47 -12.38 8.15 14.18
N PHE A 48 -11.16 8.32 13.64
CA PHE A 48 -9.99 8.78 14.39
C PHE A 48 -10.12 10.25 14.81
N VAL A 49 -10.39 11.16 13.87
CA VAL A 49 -10.45 12.61 14.17
C VAL A 49 -11.67 13.00 15.01
N ASP A 50 -12.76 12.24 14.92
CA ASP A 50 -13.93 12.44 15.76
C ASP A 50 -13.69 12.00 17.22
N GLN A 51 -12.64 11.22 17.49
CA GLN A 51 -12.26 10.84 18.86
C GLN A 51 -11.13 11.71 19.42
N LEU A 52 -10.47 12.50 18.56
CA LEU A 52 -9.36 13.36 18.96
C LEU A 52 -9.85 14.59 19.72
N VAL A 53 -9.18 14.89 20.84
CA VAL A 53 -9.40 16.08 21.65
C VAL A 53 -8.08 16.79 21.89
N TRP A 54 -7.96 18.02 21.41
CA TRP A 54 -6.76 18.83 21.62
C TRP A 54 -6.65 19.31 23.07
N PRO A 55 -5.43 19.34 23.66
CA PRO A 55 -5.21 19.92 24.98
C PRO A 55 -5.77 21.34 25.08
N GLY A 56 -6.48 21.63 26.18
CA GLY A 56 -7.11 22.94 26.39
C GLY A 56 -8.43 23.16 25.66
N ARG A 57 -8.84 22.28 24.73
CA ARG A 57 -10.18 22.32 24.11
C ARG A 57 -11.12 21.36 24.84
N LYS A 58 -12.28 21.86 25.28
CA LYS A 58 -13.36 21.02 25.80
C LYS A 58 -14.39 20.82 24.70
N ARG A 59 -14.70 19.58 24.37
CA ARG A 59 -15.82 19.29 23.46
C ARG A 59 -17.12 19.26 24.26
N SER A 60 -18.03 20.19 23.99
CA SER A 60 -19.35 20.13 24.60
C SER A 60 -20.10 18.89 24.11
N ARG A 61 -20.83 18.19 24.99
CA ARG A 61 -21.64 17.01 24.62
C ARG A 61 -22.70 17.32 23.54
N SER A 62 -23.13 18.59 23.42
CA SER A 62 -24.06 19.03 22.37
C SER A 62 -23.38 19.33 21.03
N GLU A 63 -22.13 19.80 21.06
CA GLU A 63 -21.30 20.08 19.87
C GLU A 63 -20.69 18.81 19.27
N ALA A 64 -20.62 17.71 20.03
CA ALA A 64 -20.15 16.41 19.57
C ALA A 64 -20.96 15.81 18.38
N ARG A 65 -22.06 16.46 17.97
CA ARG A 65 -22.84 16.09 16.79
C ARG A 65 -22.37 16.75 15.50
N ALA A 66 -21.72 17.91 15.58
CA ALA A 66 -21.23 18.63 14.41
C ALA A 66 -19.74 18.36 14.21
N MET A 67 -19.34 18.26 12.94
CA MET A 67 -17.95 18.10 12.56
C MET A 67 -17.26 19.47 12.58
N GLU A 68 -16.14 19.59 13.30
CA GLU A 68 -15.35 20.82 13.31
C GLU A 68 -14.66 21.04 11.95
N PRO A 69 -14.39 22.28 11.53
CA PRO A 69 -13.77 22.56 10.24
C PRO A 69 -12.46 21.79 9.98
N TRP A 70 -11.60 21.66 10.99
CA TRP A 70 -10.33 20.92 10.85
C TRP A 70 -10.55 19.41 10.66
N GLN A 71 -11.64 18.85 11.20
CA GLN A 71 -12.01 17.44 10.97
C GLN A 71 -12.42 17.24 9.51
N SER A 72 -13.15 18.19 8.93
CA SER A 72 -13.47 18.19 7.49
C SER A 72 -12.20 18.23 6.63
N LEU A 73 -11.25 19.10 7.00
CA LEU A 73 -9.97 19.21 6.29
C LEU A 73 -9.18 17.90 6.35
N ALA A 74 -9.11 17.26 7.52
CA ALA A 74 -8.44 15.97 7.68
C ALA A 74 -9.05 14.87 6.83
N VAL A 75 -10.39 14.78 6.81
CA VAL A 75 -11.10 13.78 5.99
C VAL A 75 -10.90 14.02 4.50
N ASN A 76 -10.93 15.28 4.04
CA ASN A 76 -10.71 15.61 2.63
C ASN A 76 -9.26 15.38 2.21
N ALA A 77 -8.28 15.78 3.03
CA ALA A 77 -6.87 15.51 2.78
C ALA A 77 -6.58 14.00 2.72
N ALA A 78 -7.24 13.20 3.57
CA ALA A 78 -7.15 11.75 3.49
C ALA A 78 -7.74 11.17 2.20
N ARG A 79 -8.89 11.70 1.75
CA ARG A 79 -9.51 11.31 0.48
C ARG A 79 -8.62 11.67 -0.71
N GLU A 80 -8.03 12.86 -0.70
CA GLU A 80 -7.09 13.32 -1.72
C GLU A 80 -5.82 12.45 -1.73
N ALA A 81 -5.24 12.17 -0.56
CA ALA A 81 -4.10 11.26 -0.45
C ALA A 81 -4.44 9.84 -0.96
N ALA A 82 -5.64 9.32 -0.67
CA ALA A 82 -6.10 8.03 -1.19
C ALA A 82 -6.33 8.03 -2.72
N ARG A 83 -6.30 9.18 -3.38
CA ARG A 83 -6.39 9.33 -4.85
C ARG A 83 -5.07 9.77 -5.49
N ASP A 84 -4.12 10.23 -4.70
CA ASP A 84 -2.87 10.82 -5.17
C ASP A 84 -1.83 9.72 -5.46
N ASN A 85 -1.27 9.77 -6.67
CA ASN A 85 -0.18 8.88 -7.10
C ASN A 85 1.14 9.15 -6.36
N ALA A 86 1.26 10.31 -5.70
CA ALA A 86 2.41 10.62 -4.85
C ALA A 86 2.34 9.94 -3.48
N THR A 87 1.20 9.34 -3.10
CA THR A 87 1.05 8.62 -1.84
C THR A 87 1.88 7.34 -1.86
N LYS A 88 2.82 7.27 -0.92
CA LYS A 88 3.76 6.16 -0.71
C LYS A 88 3.42 5.42 0.58
N LEU A 89 4.02 4.25 0.81
CA LEU A 89 3.77 3.47 2.02
C LEU A 89 4.07 4.26 3.30
N ASN A 90 5.12 5.09 3.26
CA ASN A 90 5.51 5.96 4.36
C ASN A 90 4.74 7.29 4.40
N SER A 91 3.71 7.51 3.58
CA SER A 91 2.96 8.76 3.62
C SER A 91 2.26 8.97 4.96
N ILE A 92 2.39 10.18 5.50
CA ILE A 92 1.79 10.59 6.76
C ILE A 92 0.86 11.77 6.49
N LEU A 93 -0.38 11.64 6.97
CA LEU A 93 -1.29 12.77 7.16
C LEU A 93 -1.05 13.32 8.56
N TRP A 94 -0.44 14.50 8.63
CA TRP A 94 -0.29 15.27 9.85
C TRP A 94 -1.53 16.10 10.08
N ILE A 95 -2.00 16.11 11.33
CA ILE A 95 -3.16 16.88 11.75
C ILE A 95 -2.74 17.75 12.93
N THR A 96 -3.04 19.04 12.85
CA THR A 96 -2.81 20.04 13.90
C THR A 96 -4.14 20.69 14.31
N PRO A 97 -4.20 21.45 15.41
CA PRO A 97 -5.38 22.23 15.74
C PRO A 97 -5.74 23.31 14.70
N GLU A 98 -4.78 23.71 13.86
CA GLU A 98 -4.88 24.77 12.86
C GLU A 98 -5.12 24.24 11.44
N GLY A 99 -4.72 23.00 11.13
CA GLY A 99 -4.77 22.48 9.77
C GLY A 99 -4.28 21.06 9.61
N VAL A 100 -4.01 20.69 8.36
CA VAL A 100 -3.55 19.34 7.98
C VAL A 100 -2.54 19.42 6.87
N GLU A 101 -1.62 18.45 6.83
CA GLU A 101 -0.59 18.35 5.79
C GLU A 101 -0.31 16.89 5.47
N VAL A 102 -0.12 16.56 4.19
CA VAL A 102 0.30 15.21 3.75
C VAL A 102 1.75 15.27 3.29
N THR A 103 2.55 14.34 3.80
CA THR A 103 3.98 14.26 3.49
C THR A 103 4.33 12.85 3.06
N ASN A 104 5.11 12.73 1.99
CA ASN A 104 5.37 11.44 1.32
C ASN A 104 6.80 10.94 1.52
N GLU A 105 7.69 11.71 2.13
CA GLU A 105 9.12 11.42 2.20
C GLU A 105 9.71 11.72 3.57
N ILE A 106 10.75 10.98 3.95
CA ILE A 106 11.40 11.13 5.26
C ILE A 106 11.89 12.57 5.47
N GLY A 107 12.42 13.21 4.41
CA GLY A 107 12.88 14.60 4.47
C GLY A 107 11.75 15.57 4.84
N THR A 108 10.56 15.42 4.25
CA THR A 108 9.40 16.27 4.55
C THR A 108 8.76 15.91 5.89
N HIS A 109 8.84 14.65 6.34
CA HIS A 109 8.44 14.26 7.71
C HIS A 109 9.26 15.00 8.77
N ILE A 110 10.58 15.00 8.59
CA ILE A 110 11.49 15.67 9.53
C ILE A 110 11.26 17.17 9.51
N ALA A 111 11.14 17.77 8.31
CA ALA A 111 10.84 19.20 8.18
C ALA A 111 9.55 19.58 8.92
N PHE A 112 8.46 18.83 8.71
CA PHE A 112 7.19 19.06 9.40
C PHE A 112 7.33 19.07 10.92
N VAL A 113 8.01 18.05 11.48
CA VAL A 113 8.22 17.91 12.92
C VAL A 113 9.08 19.06 13.48
N LEU A 114 10.08 19.52 12.74
CA LEU A 114 10.92 20.65 13.13
C LEU A 114 10.16 21.98 13.08
N GLU A 115 9.29 22.18 12.10
CA GLU A 115 8.46 23.38 11.96
C GLU A 115 7.39 23.49 13.05
N HIS A 116 6.87 22.35 13.51
CA HIS A 116 5.81 22.27 14.52
C HIS A 116 6.35 22.02 15.94
N GLN A 117 7.61 22.36 16.20
CA GLN A 117 8.20 22.21 17.54
C GLN A 117 7.42 23.02 18.59
N GLY A 118 6.94 22.32 19.62
CA GLY A 118 6.16 22.93 20.70
C GLY A 118 4.66 23.03 20.44
N SER A 119 4.18 22.60 19.27
CA SER A 119 2.76 22.50 18.93
C SER A 119 2.27 21.06 19.09
N ASN A 120 0.95 20.90 19.29
CA ASN A 120 0.33 19.58 19.28
C ASN A 120 0.05 19.16 17.84
N PHE A 121 0.41 17.94 17.49
CA PHE A 121 0.05 17.32 16.21
C PHE A 121 -0.13 15.82 16.39
N VAL A 122 -0.83 15.19 15.46
CA VAL A 122 -0.94 13.72 15.37
C VAL A 122 -0.57 13.26 13.97
N ALA A 123 0.08 12.10 13.91
CA ALA A 123 0.46 11.44 12.67
C ALA A 123 -0.54 10.33 12.35
N VAL A 124 -1.19 10.39 11.21
CA VAL A 124 -2.01 9.31 10.66
C VAL A 124 -1.23 8.63 9.55
N PRO A 125 -0.94 7.32 9.64
CA PRO A 125 -0.14 6.58 8.65
C PRO A 125 -0.99 6.27 7.41
N ILE A 126 -1.33 7.31 6.65
CA ILE A 126 -2.27 7.23 5.53
C ILE A 126 -1.76 6.29 4.44
N GLY A 127 -0.45 6.28 4.20
CA GLY A 127 0.21 5.38 3.26
C GLY A 127 0.02 3.91 3.62
N GLU A 128 0.16 3.56 4.90
CA GLU A 128 -0.06 2.19 5.37
C GLU A 128 -1.54 1.79 5.25
N TRP A 129 -2.47 2.64 5.67
CA TRP A 129 -3.90 2.33 5.59
C TRP A 129 -4.39 2.14 4.15
N VAL A 130 -3.91 2.98 3.23
CA VAL A 130 -4.16 2.85 1.80
C VAL A 130 -3.60 1.53 1.26
N SER A 131 -2.44 1.12 1.76
CA SER A 131 -1.78 -0.12 1.34
C SER A 131 -2.45 -1.40 1.87
N GLU A 132 -3.29 -1.29 2.90
CA GLU A 132 -4.09 -2.38 3.47
C GLU A 132 -5.46 -2.54 2.79
N LEU A 133 -5.78 -1.74 1.78
CA LEU A 133 -7.06 -1.83 1.09
C LEU A 133 -7.27 -3.23 0.51
N PRO A 134 -8.45 -3.85 0.72
CA PRO A 134 -8.75 -5.15 0.15
C PRO A 134 -8.67 -5.16 -1.38
N PRO A 135 -8.27 -6.27 -2.03
CA PRO A 135 -8.09 -6.34 -3.49
C PRO A 135 -9.32 -6.01 -4.35
N ASN A 136 -10.52 -6.01 -3.74
CA ASN A 136 -11.79 -5.69 -4.40
C ASN A 136 -12.27 -4.25 -4.13
N LEU A 137 -11.52 -3.51 -3.31
CA LEU A 137 -11.74 -2.12 -2.92
C LEU A 137 -10.57 -1.24 -3.30
N GLU A 138 -9.73 -1.69 -4.23
CA GLU A 138 -8.63 -0.88 -4.74
C GLU A 138 -9.22 0.42 -5.29
N THR A 139 -8.77 1.56 -4.76
CA THR A 139 -8.95 2.83 -5.47
C THR A 139 -8.13 2.72 -6.76
N ILE A 140 -8.38 3.60 -7.73
CA ILE A 140 -7.85 3.48 -9.11
C ILE A 140 -6.30 3.41 -9.16
N PHE A 141 -5.59 3.59 -8.04
CA PHE A 141 -4.15 3.80 -8.00
C PHE A 141 -3.36 3.16 -6.83
N HIS A 142 -3.72 2.00 -6.27
CA HIS A 142 -2.90 1.43 -5.18
C HIS A 142 -2.31 0.06 -5.44
N TRP A 143 -0.98 0.07 -5.58
CA TRP A 143 -0.03 -1.03 -5.66
C TRP A 143 -0.28 -2.08 -6.75
N PRO A 144 0.76 -2.55 -7.45
CA PRO A 144 0.61 -3.54 -8.51
C PRO A 144 -0.17 -4.76 -8.02
N ARG A 145 -1.27 -5.14 -8.69
CA ARG A 145 -2.12 -6.25 -8.25
C ARG A 145 -1.36 -7.57 -8.31
N LYS A 146 -1.37 -8.37 -7.24
CA LYS A 146 -0.85 -9.75 -7.27
C LYS A 146 -1.61 -10.57 -8.33
N LEU A 147 -0.89 -11.08 -9.32
CA LEU A 147 -1.42 -11.86 -10.43
C LEU A 147 -1.24 -13.37 -10.21
N ALA A 148 -0.07 -13.77 -9.71
CA ALA A 148 0.30 -15.16 -9.58
C ALA A 148 1.23 -15.36 -8.37
N ASP A 149 1.13 -16.54 -7.77
CA ASP A 149 2.02 -17.09 -6.74
C ASP A 149 2.21 -18.56 -7.06
N THR A 150 3.36 -18.90 -7.62
CA THR A 150 3.63 -20.22 -8.15
C THR A 150 5.08 -20.58 -7.97
N THR A 151 5.39 -21.87 -8.00
CA THR A 151 6.77 -22.36 -7.99
C THR A 151 7.05 -23.02 -9.33
N ILE A 152 8.08 -22.54 -10.02
CA ILE A 152 8.59 -23.22 -11.22
C ILE A 152 9.88 -23.97 -10.87
N THR A 153 10.10 -25.11 -11.50
CA THR A 153 11.34 -25.88 -11.34
C THR A 153 12.17 -25.75 -12.61
N VAL A 154 13.40 -25.28 -12.48
CA VAL A 154 14.36 -25.21 -13.58
C VAL A 154 15.57 -26.06 -13.22
N HIS A 155 15.82 -27.10 -14.02
CA HIS A 155 16.72 -28.19 -13.67
C HIS A 155 16.32 -28.79 -12.31
N ASP A 156 17.08 -28.51 -11.24
CA ASP A 156 16.81 -28.97 -9.87
C ASP A 156 16.64 -27.80 -8.88
N THR A 157 16.42 -26.58 -9.39
CA THR A 157 16.21 -25.39 -8.56
C THR A 157 14.75 -25.00 -8.58
N ALA A 158 14.11 -25.04 -7.42
CA ALA A 158 12.79 -24.45 -7.20
C ALA A 158 12.93 -22.93 -7.15
N ILE A 159 12.11 -22.24 -7.95
CA ILE A 159 12.06 -20.78 -8.04
C ILE A 159 10.62 -20.38 -7.72
N ASP A 160 10.44 -19.70 -6.60
CA ASP A 160 9.15 -19.13 -6.22
C ASP A 160 8.95 -17.83 -7.01
N VAL A 161 7.85 -17.74 -7.73
CA VAL A 161 7.48 -16.70 -8.69
C VAL A 161 6.24 -15.99 -8.17
N LEU A 162 6.41 -14.74 -7.78
CA LEU A 162 5.32 -13.85 -7.39
C LEU A 162 5.18 -12.72 -8.40
N ALA A 163 4.08 -12.70 -9.15
CA ALA A 163 3.85 -11.73 -10.21
C ALA A 163 2.88 -10.63 -9.76
N PHE A 164 3.16 -9.39 -10.14
CA PHE A 164 2.29 -8.24 -9.93
C PHE A 164 2.09 -7.42 -11.21
N SER A 165 0.89 -6.87 -11.44
CA SER A 165 0.60 -5.97 -12.57
C SER A 165 0.51 -4.53 -12.09
N THR A 166 1.31 -3.64 -12.67
CA THR A 166 0.96 -2.21 -12.68
C THR A 166 -0.14 -2.00 -13.72
N ILE A 167 -0.93 -0.92 -13.62
CA ILE A 167 -2.03 -0.59 -14.56
C ILE A 167 -1.52 -0.34 -16.00
N SER A 168 -0.20 -0.31 -16.20
CA SER A 168 0.44 -0.05 -17.49
C SER A 168 1.16 -1.30 -18.01
N GLN A 169 0.51 -2.14 -18.81
CA GLN A 169 1.08 -3.19 -19.71
C GLN A 169 2.38 -3.89 -19.27
N GLN A 170 2.63 -4.03 -17.98
CA GLN A 170 3.89 -4.47 -17.42
C GLN A 170 3.60 -5.35 -16.22
N VAL A 171 4.20 -6.53 -16.24
CA VAL A 171 4.17 -7.49 -15.14
C VAL A 171 5.55 -7.49 -14.50
N THR A 172 5.59 -7.23 -13.20
CA THR A 172 6.80 -7.44 -12.40
C THR A 172 6.73 -8.78 -11.73
N VAL A 173 7.75 -9.59 -11.93
CA VAL A 173 7.92 -10.90 -11.32
C VAL A 173 9.03 -10.85 -10.29
N PHE A 174 8.70 -11.17 -9.05
CA PHE A 174 9.68 -11.45 -8.01
C PHE A 174 10.01 -12.93 -8.01
N ALA A 175 11.26 -13.25 -8.30
CA ALA A 175 11.78 -14.60 -8.34
C ALA A 175 12.67 -14.84 -7.12
N THR A 176 12.30 -15.79 -6.27
CA THR A 176 13.06 -16.17 -5.07
C THR A 176 13.61 -17.58 -5.22
N SER A 177 14.90 -17.76 -4.96
CA SER A 177 15.58 -19.04 -5.08
C SER A 177 16.77 -19.15 -4.12
N THR A 178 17.25 -20.37 -3.90
CA THR A 178 18.40 -20.67 -3.02
C THR A 178 19.75 -20.40 -3.68
N LYS A 179 19.77 -20.25 -5.01
CA LYS A 179 20.95 -19.94 -5.83
C LYS A 179 20.63 -18.79 -6.77
N PRO A 180 21.60 -17.91 -7.10
CA PRO A 180 21.39 -16.87 -8.11
C PRO A 180 20.89 -17.48 -9.42
N LEU A 181 19.90 -16.83 -10.04
CA LEU A 181 19.35 -17.21 -11.33
C LEU A 181 20.42 -17.03 -12.41
N ASP A 182 20.78 -18.12 -13.09
CA ASP A 182 21.59 -18.06 -14.30
C ASP A 182 20.73 -17.66 -15.51
N ASP A 183 21.36 -17.49 -16.68
CA ASP A 183 20.70 -17.08 -17.92
C ASP A 183 19.56 -18.05 -18.30
N THR A 184 19.73 -19.34 -18.03
CA THR A 184 18.74 -20.38 -18.31
C THR A 184 17.52 -20.24 -17.40
N SER A 185 17.74 -20.08 -16.10
CA SER A 185 16.67 -19.90 -15.11
C SER A 185 15.94 -18.59 -15.32
N TYR A 186 16.66 -17.50 -15.60
CA TYR A 186 16.09 -16.21 -15.96
C TYR A 186 15.21 -16.31 -17.21
N GLY A 187 15.71 -16.96 -18.28
CA GLY A 187 14.96 -17.18 -19.51
C GLY A 187 13.66 -17.96 -19.28
N LYS A 188 13.70 -18.97 -18.40
CA LYS A 188 12.51 -19.77 -18.02
C LYS A 188 11.49 -18.97 -17.22
N VAL A 189 11.92 -18.18 -16.23
CA VAL A 189 11.02 -17.29 -15.48
C VAL A 189 10.36 -16.29 -16.43
N ARG A 190 11.14 -15.69 -17.34
CA ARG A 190 10.62 -14.74 -18.34
C ARG A 190 9.62 -15.38 -19.29
N GLN A 191 9.94 -16.57 -19.81
CA GLN A 191 9.05 -17.32 -20.69
C GLN A 191 7.72 -17.65 -20.00
N HIS A 192 7.78 -18.11 -18.75
CA HIS A 192 6.60 -18.42 -17.94
C HIS A 192 5.72 -17.17 -17.71
N ALA A 193 6.33 -16.05 -17.30
CA ALA A 193 5.60 -14.81 -17.10
C ALA A 193 4.94 -14.28 -18.38
N ALA A 194 5.67 -14.37 -19.51
CA ALA A 194 5.15 -13.93 -20.81
C ALA A 194 4.04 -14.83 -21.35
N SER A 195 4.04 -16.14 -21.02
CA SER A 195 2.95 -17.05 -21.42
C SER A 195 1.68 -16.81 -20.60
N GLU A 196 1.81 -16.53 -19.31
CA GLU A 196 0.68 -16.21 -18.43
C GLU A 196 0.09 -14.82 -18.71
N HIS A 197 0.93 -13.88 -19.17
CA HIS A 197 0.54 -12.49 -19.42
C HIS A 197 0.98 -12.00 -20.81
N PRO A 198 0.39 -12.56 -21.89
CA PRO A 198 0.79 -12.22 -23.26
C PRO A 198 0.59 -10.73 -23.56
N GLY A 199 1.56 -10.13 -24.24
CA GLY A 199 1.54 -8.72 -24.63
C GLY A 199 1.95 -7.74 -23.53
N SER A 200 2.29 -8.21 -22.32
CA SER A 200 2.84 -7.37 -21.26
C SER A 200 4.38 -7.38 -21.26
N ALA A 201 5.00 -6.25 -20.97
CA ALA A 201 6.43 -6.18 -20.68
C ALA A 201 6.72 -6.91 -19.35
N VAL A 202 7.76 -7.75 -19.32
CA VAL A 202 8.12 -8.51 -18.10
C VAL A 202 9.36 -7.89 -17.45
N ARG A 203 9.21 -7.44 -16.20
CA ARG A 203 10.30 -7.03 -15.32
C ARG A 203 10.56 -8.14 -14.31
N ILE A 204 11.82 -8.52 -14.08
CA ILE A 204 12.15 -9.61 -13.15
C ILE A 204 13.05 -9.07 -12.05
N ILE A 205 12.66 -9.34 -10.79
CA ILE A 205 13.38 -8.94 -9.59
C ILE A 205 13.76 -10.20 -8.82
N GLU A 206 15.05 -10.47 -8.74
CA GLU A 206 15.63 -11.58 -7.97
C GLU A 206 15.74 -11.23 -6.48
N ARG A 207 15.30 -12.14 -5.62
CA ARG A 207 15.64 -12.15 -4.18
C ARG A 207 16.49 -13.37 -3.85
N ARG A 208 17.62 -13.15 -3.20
CA ARG A 208 18.52 -14.22 -2.75
C ARG A 208 18.25 -14.61 -1.31
N ALA A 209 17.89 -15.87 -1.06
CA ALA A 209 17.50 -16.35 0.28
C ALA A 209 18.68 -16.63 1.25
N ASN A 210 19.93 -16.34 0.87
CA ASN A 210 21.11 -16.79 1.62
C ASN A 210 21.57 -15.76 2.68
N GLY A 211 21.02 -15.87 3.89
CA GLY A 211 21.66 -15.57 5.20
C GLY A 211 22.09 -14.13 5.57
N ALA A 212 22.27 -13.22 4.62
CA ALA A 212 22.54 -11.79 4.83
C ALA A 212 21.23 -10.98 4.62
N PRO A 213 21.15 -9.65 4.89
CA PRO A 213 20.03 -8.86 4.38
C PRO A 213 19.93 -9.05 2.87
N SER A 214 18.98 -9.89 2.44
CA SER A 214 18.83 -10.38 1.07
C SER A 214 18.76 -9.21 0.11
N PRO A 215 19.81 -8.92 -0.69
CA PRO A 215 19.75 -7.83 -1.63
C PRO A 215 18.79 -8.21 -2.76
N TRP A 216 17.92 -7.27 -3.13
CA TRP A 216 17.04 -7.39 -4.28
C TRP A 216 17.78 -6.93 -5.53
N PHE A 217 17.62 -7.63 -6.64
CA PHE A 217 18.26 -7.26 -7.90
C PHE A 217 17.26 -7.27 -9.03
N GLU A 218 17.21 -6.20 -9.80
CA GLU A 218 16.56 -6.24 -11.11
C GLU A 218 17.46 -6.95 -12.11
N LEU A 219 16.86 -7.90 -12.84
CA LEU A 219 17.52 -8.70 -13.85
C LEU A 219 17.22 -8.13 -15.24
N CYS A 220 18.27 -7.72 -15.94
CA CYS A 220 18.17 -7.12 -17.28
C CYS A 220 19.03 -7.89 -18.28
N ASP A 221 18.51 -8.04 -19.50
CA ASP A 221 19.31 -8.49 -20.64
C ASP A 221 20.37 -7.44 -21.00
N LEU A 222 21.59 -7.88 -21.29
CA LEU A 222 22.61 -7.05 -21.92
C LEU A 222 22.49 -7.08 -23.44
N PRO A 223 22.80 -5.97 -24.15
CA PRO A 223 22.73 -5.89 -25.62
C PRO A 223 23.57 -6.96 -26.34
N ASP A 224 24.70 -7.36 -25.74
CA ASP A 224 25.65 -8.31 -26.32
C ASP A 224 25.41 -9.77 -25.83
N GLY A 225 24.29 -9.99 -25.13
CA GLY A 225 23.99 -11.24 -24.45
C GLY A 225 24.50 -11.27 -23.01
N GLY A 226 23.85 -12.08 -22.18
CA GLY A 226 24.15 -12.22 -20.76
C GLY A 226 23.25 -11.39 -19.84
N LEU A 227 23.33 -11.70 -18.55
CA LEU A 227 22.44 -11.20 -17.51
C LEU A 227 23.12 -10.16 -16.61
N ALA A 228 22.61 -8.92 -16.63
CA ALA A 228 23.00 -7.88 -15.69
C ALA A 228 22.12 -7.88 -14.45
N ARG A 229 22.70 -7.46 -13.32
CA ARG A 229 22.00 -7.32 -12.04
C ARG A 229 22.14 -5.90 -11.52
N ARG A 230 21.03 -5.19 -11.43
CA ARG A 230 20.97 -3.86 -10.83
C ARG A 230 20.46 -3.97 -9.39
N PRO A 231 21.21 -3.55 -8.37
CA PRO A 231 20.73 -3.60 -6.99
C PRO A 231 19.51 -2.68 -6.83
N LEU A 232 18.52 -3.16 -6.07
CA LEU A 232 17.33 -2.42 -5.68
C LEU A 232 17.27 -2.28 -4.17
N ASP A 233 16.91 -1.08 -3.73
CA ASP A 233 16.63 -0.79 -2.32
C ASP A 233 15.25 -1.34 -1.94
N TYR A 234 15.17 -1.95 -0.75
CA TYR A 234 13.94 -2.54 -0.24
C TYR A 234 12.86 -1.48 0.04
N THR A 235 13.24 -0.27 0.44
CA THR A 235 12.28 0.82 0.68
C THR A 235 11.61 1.24 -0.61
N SER A 236 12.38 1.34 -1.70
CA SER A 236 11.91 1.64 -3.05
C SER A 236 10.95 0.56 -3.55
N LEU A 237 11.25 -0.71 -3.29
CA LEU A 237 10.35 -1.82 -3.60
C LEU A 237 9.07 -1.80 -2.77
N LEU A 238 9.15 -1.53 -1.46
CA LEU A 238 7.96 -1.33 -0.63
C LEU A 238 7.14 -0.12 -1.07
N ASN A 239 7.77 0.92 -1.61
CA ASN A 239 7.14 2.09 -2.18
C ASN A 239 6.70 1.92 -3.64
N GLU A 240 6.97 0.78 -4.28
CA GLU A 240 6.47 0.48 -5.63
C GLU A 240 5.43 -0.65 -5.60
N TYR A 241 5.52 -1.51 -4.59
CA TYR A 241 4.66 -2.69 -4.47
C TYR A 241 3.89 -2.76 -3.15
N GLY A 242 4.11 -1.87 -2.18
CA GLY A 242 3.35 -1.88 -0.93
C GLY A 242 3.64 -3.10 -0.03
N PRO A 243 2.78 -3.36 0.98
CA PRO A 243 2.98 -4.36 2.03
C PRO A 243 2.88 -5.80 1.54
N GLN A 244 2.30 -6.04 0.36
CA GLN A 244 2.30 -7.38 -0.26
C GLN A 244 3.72 -7.94 -0.47
N LEU A 245 4.74 -7.06 -0.52
CA LEU A 245 6.14 -7.46 -0.58
C LEU A 245 6.69 -7.94 0.78
N LYS A 246 6.06 -7.57 1.92
CA LYS A 246 6.45 -8.01 3.28
C LYS A 246 6.27 -9.52 3.48
N HIS A 247 5.36 -10.15 2.74
CA HIS A 247 5.06 -11.58 2.82
C HIS A 247 5.88 -12.43 1.85
N LEU A 248 6.60 -11.79 0.92
CA LEU A 248 7.44 -12.49 -0.04
C LEU A 248 8.50 -13.30 0.71
N GLY A 249 8.65 -14.59 0.39
CA GLY A 249 9.63 -15.49 1.00
C GLY A 249 9.30 -16.01 2.41
N ARG A 250 8.13 -15.70 2.99
CA ARG A 250 7.61 -16.45 4.16
C ARG A 250 6.83 -17.66 3.64
N ARG A 251 7.39 -18.86 3.79
CA ARG A 251 6.63 -20.10 3.56
C ARG A 251 5.44 -20.15 4.53
N PRO A 252 4.21 -20.43 4.07
CA PRO A 252 3.05 -20.64 4.95
C PRO A 252 3.29 -21.75 5.99
N ASP A 253 4.13 -22.73 5.65
CA ASP A 253 4.40 -23.92 6.45
C ASP A 253 5.19 -23.66 7.76
N ARG A 254 5.56 -22.40 8.06
CA ARG A 254 6.31 -22.03 9.27
C ARG A 254 5.50 -21.31 10.33
N GLU A 255 4.20 -21.10 10.13
CA GLU A 255 3.32 -20.47 11.15
C GLU A 255 2.63 -21.46 12.10
N THR A 256 3.02 -22.75 12.06
CA THR A 256 2.56 -23.76 13.04
C THR A 256 3.74 -24.29 13.86
N THR A 257 4.24 -23.47 14.78
CA THR A 257 4.92 -23.92 16.01
C THR A 257 4.79 -22.86 17.09
#